data_AF-A0A1A6H6B5-F1
#
_entry.id   AF-A0A1A6H6B5-F1
#
_cell.length_a   1.000
_cell.length_b   1.000
_cell.length_c   1.000
_cell.angle_alpha   90.00
_cell.angle_beta   90.00
_cell.angle_gamma   90.00
#
_symmetry.space_group_name_H-M   'P 1'
#
loop_
_entity.id
_entity.type
_entity.pdbx_description
1 polymer ?
#
loop_
_entity_poly.entity_id
_entity_poly.type
_entity_poly.pdbx_seq_one_letter_code
_entity_poly.pdbx_strand_id
1 'polypeptide(L)' 'MKFPISITVDPCITLKGTSGFIHINFIPRRDLKKLYFNLSINVNSVEVPPRKEVICHGYDDDYSFCRALKG' A
#
# COMPACT_ATOMS: atom_id res chain seq x y z
N MET A 1 -21.07 -0.03 -6.27
CA MET A 1 -19.94 -0.87 -5.82
C MET A 1 -19.71 -0.56 -4.35
N LYS A 2 -19.84 -1.55 -3.44
CA LYS A 2 -19.88 -1.28 -1.99
C LYS A 2 -18.54 -0.84 -1.39
N PHE A 3 -17.40 -1.16 -2.01
CA PHE A 3 -16.07 -0.65 -1.61
C PHE A 3 -15.19 -0.40 -2.85
N PRO A 4 -14.55 0.78 -3.00
CA PRO A 4 -13.72 1.12 -4.16
C PRO A 4 -12.31 0.49 -4.11
N ILE A 5 -11.89 -0.04 -2.96
CA ILE A 5 -10.62 -0.72 -2.72
C ILE A 5 -10.92 -1.92 -1.81
N SER A 6 -10.44 -3.10 -2.19
CA SER A 6 -10.48 -4.30 -1.36
C SER A 6 -9.05 -4.65 -0.95
N ILE A 7 -8.86 -4.89 0.35
CA ILE A 7 -7.57 -5.27 0.95
C ILE A 7 -7.83 -6.51 1.80
N THR A 8 -7.07 -7.56 1.58
CA THR A 8 -7.13 -8.80 2.37
C THR A 8 -5.72 -9.23 2.71
N VAL A 9 -5.52 -9.70 3.94
CA VAL A 9 -4.20 -10.14 4.42
C VAL A 9 -4.31 -11.60 4.83
N ASP A 10 -3.44 -12.44 4.28
CA ASP A 10 -3.43 -13.88 4.54
C ASP A 10 -1.99 -14.36 4.88
N PRO A 11 -1.72 -14.81 6.12
CA PRO A 11 -2.62 -14.87 7.26
C PRO A 11 -2.80 -13.50 7.95
N CYS A 12 -3.78 -13.39 8.85
CA CYS A 12 -3.98 -12.19 9.66
C CYS A 12 -2.71 -11.85 10.46
N ILE A 13 -2.38 -10.55 10.52
CA ILE A 13 -1.15 -10.05 11.14
C ILE A 13 -1.17 -10.31 12.65
N THR A 14 -0.10 -10.91 13.17
CA THR A 14 0.14 -11.04 14.61
C THR A 14 1.23 -10.07 15.06
N LEU A 15 1.11 -9.56 16.29
CA LEU A 15 2.06 -8.58 16.86
C LEU A 15 3.48 -9.12 17.04
N LYS A 16 3.67 -10.44 17.03
CA LYS A 16 4.99 -11.09 17.17
C LYS A 16 5.73 -11.23 15.84
N GLY A 17 5.10 -10.83 14.73
CA GLY A 17 5.62 -10.98 13.39
C GLY A 17 4.83 -12.01 12.59
N THR A 18 4.55 -11.69 11.32
CA THR A 18 3.79 -12.56 10.42
C THR A 18 4.32 -12.37 9.02
N SER A 19 4.68 -13.47 8.36
CA SER A 19 4.93 -13.52 6.92
C SER A 19 3.66 -13.98 6.21
N GLY A 20 3.36 -13.36 5.08
CA GLY A 20 2.12 -13.62 4.37
C GLY A 20 1.98 -12.76 3.13
N PHE A 21 0.78 -12.77 2.58
CA PHE A 21 0.42 -12.05 1.38
C PHE A 21 -0.63 -10.98 1.68
N ILE A 22 -0.49 -9.84 1.00
CA ILE A 22 -1.50 -8.80 0.98
C ILE A 22 -2.10 -8.80 -0.43
N HIS A 23 -3.40 -9.00 -0.50
CA HIS A 23 -4.18 -8.94 -1.74
C HIS A 23 -4.89 -7.60 -1.80
N ILE A 24 -4.59 -6.82 -2.85
CA ILE A 24 -5.18 -5.50 -3.07
C ILE A 24 -5.90 -5.52 -4.42
N ASN A 25 -7.19 -5.18 -4.43
CA ASN A 25 -7.95 -4.97 -5.65
C ASN A 25 -8.51 -3.55 -5.67
N PHE A 26 -8.10 -2.77 -6.66
CA PHE A 26 -8.41 -1.35 -6.77
C PHE A 26 -8.26 -0.87 -8.21
N ILE A 27 -9.11 0.08 -8.60
CA ILE A 27 -9.02 0.75 -9.91
C ILE A 27 -8.36 2.13 -9.73
N PRO A 28 -7.12 2.32 -10.22
CA PRO A 28 -6.41 3.59 -10.09
C PRO A 28 -7.11 4.73 -10.82
N ARG A 29 -7.29 5.85 -10.11
CA ARG A 29 -7.81 7.10 -10.70
C ARG A 29 -6.71 7.96 -11.35
N ARG A 30 -5.44 7.54 -11.23
CA ARG A 30 -4.23 8.14 -11.81
C ARG A 30 -3.17 7.06 -11.99
N ASP A 31 -2.23 7.28 -12.91
CA ASP A 31 -1.09 6.38 -13.13
C ASP A 31 -0.28 6.15 -11.84
N LEU A 32 0.15 4.90 -11.62
CA LEU A 32 0.87 4.50 -10.40
C LEU A 32 2.39 4.67 -10.49
N LYS A 33 2.93 5.16 -11.61
CA LYS A 33 4.37 5.32 -11.87
C LYS A 33 5.20 6.09 -10.83
N LYS A 34 4.55 6.90 -9.99
CA LYS A 34 5.17 7.69 -8.90
C LYS A 34 4.41 7.51 -7.59
N LEU A 35 3.99 6.28 -7.31
CA LEU A 35 3.25 5.95 -6.10
C LEU A 35 4.13 6.09 -4.85
N TYR A 36 3.62 6.80 -3.86
CA TYR A 36 4.20 6.89 -2.52
C TYR A 36 3.08 6.92 -1.48
N PHE A 37 3.40 6.44 -0.28
CA PHE A 37 2.53 6.50 0.88
C PHE A 37 3.12 7.43 1.93
N ASN A 38 2.26 8.19 2.60
CA ASN A 38 2.62 8.85 3.84
C ASN A 38 2.01 8.03 4.97
N LEU A 39 2.85 7.44 5.80
CA LEU A 39 2.47 6.59 6.91
C LEU A 39 2.37 7.44 8.18
N SER A 40 1.16 7.54 8.71
CA SER A 40 0.88 8.11 10.02
C SER A 40 0.54 6.97 10.97
N ILE A 41 1.38 6.75 11.97
CA ILE A 41 1.26 5.64 12.92
C ILE A 41 1.02 6.22 14.30
N ASN A 42 -0.02 5.71 14.97
CA ASN A 42 -0.33 6.03 16.37
C ASN A 42 -0.31 4.72 17.18
N VAL A 43 0.53 4.68 18.21
CA VAL A 43 0.63 3.54 19.12
C VAL A 43 0.43 4.04 20.54
N ASN A 44 -0.59 3.52 21.24
CA ASN A 44 -0.90 3.87 22.63
C ASN A 44 -0.94 5.40 22.88
N SER A 45 -1.59 6.15 21.98
CA SER A 45 -1.72 7.61 22.05
C SER A 45 -0.43 8.39 21.84
N VAL A 46 0.63 7.75 21.35
CA VAL A 46 1.85 8.41 20.88
C VAL A 46 1.84 8.44 19.36
N GLU A 47 1.88 9.65 18.79
CA GLU A 47 2.03 9.84 17.35
C GLU A 47 3.50 9.76 16.96
N VAL A 48 3.81 8.84 16.06
CA VAL A 48 5.13 8.72 15.46
C VAL A 48 5.24 9.72 14.30
N PRO A 49 6.40 10.37 14.07
CA PRO A 49 6.58 11.27 12.95
C PRO A 49 6.17 10.60 11.62
N PRO A 50 5.42 11.32 10.75
CA PRO A 50 4.94 10.76 9.51
C PRO A 50 6.12 10.38 8.61
N ARG A 51 6.08 9.16 8.08
CA ARG A 51 7.13 8.65 7.19
C ARG A 51 6.61 8.58 5.76
N LYS A 52 7.38 9.13 4.82
CA LYS A 52 7.12 8.94 3.39
C LYS A 52 7.81 7.67 2.91
N GLU A 53 7.04 6.75 2.35
CA GLU A 53 7.53 5.53 1.72
C GLU A 53 7.23 5.59 0.21
N VAL A 54 8.25 5.51 -0.62
CA VAL A 54 8.10 5.51 -2.08
C VAL A 54 8.00 4.06 -2.54
N ILE A 55 6.94 3.73 -3.30
CA ILE A 55 6.67 2.36 -3.78
C ILE A 55 7.08 2.19 -5.23
N CYS A 56 6.90 3.25 -6.03
CA CYS A 56 7.27 3.29 -7.43
C CYS A 56 8.15 4.51 -7.70
N HIS A 57 9.41 4.26 -8.01
CA HIS A 57 10.43 5.17 -8.50
C HIS A 57 10.37 5.34 -10.03
N GLY A 58 9.63 4.48 -10.73
CA GLY A 58 9.45 4.52 -12.18
C GLY A 58 8.60 3.37 -12.73
N TYR A 59 8.65 3.17 -14.05
CA TYR A 59 7.92 2.09 -14.74
C TYR A 59 8.58 0.71 -14.60
N ASP A 60 9.90 0.67 -14.42
CA ASP A 60 10.70 -0.57 -14.32
C ASP A 60 11.12 -0.88 -12.89
N ASP A 61 10.25 -0.51 -11.94
CA ASP A 61 10.50 -0.76 -10.52
C ASP A 61 10.12 -2.19 -10.10
N ASP A 62 10.44 -2.54 -8.86
CA ASP A 62 10.31 -3.89 -8.29
C ASP A 62 8.89 -4.47 -8.44
N TYR A 63 7.88 -3.62 -8.32
CA TYR A 63 6.48 -4.03 -8.48
C TYR A 63 5.97 -3.79 -9.89
N SER A 64 5.52 -4.87 -10.54
CA SER A 64 4.92 -4.82 -11.88
C SER A 64 3.72 -3.86 -12.00
N PHE A 65 2.98 -3.64 -10.91
CA PHE A 65 1.86 -2.70 -10.89
C PHE A 65 2.26 -1.22 -11.01
N CYS A 66 3.55 -0.87 -10.87
CA CYS A 66 4.03 0.49 -11.10
C CYS A 66 3.79 0.95 -12.55
N ARG A 67 3.53 0.02 -13.46
CA ARG A 67 3.14 0.28 -14.86
C ARG A 67 1.65 0.57 -15.06
N ALA A 68 0.83 0.41 -14.04
CA ALA A 68 -0.61 0.63 -14.14
C ALA A 68 -0.92 2.10 -14.46
N LEU A 69 -1.70 2.31 -15.51
CA LEU A 69 -2.24 3.61 -15.91
C LEU A 69 -3.59 3.83 -15.23
N LYS A 70 -4.08 5.07 -15.29
CA LYS A 70 -5.44 5.40 -14.88
C LYS A 70 -6.50 4.53 -15.59
N GLY A 71 -7.45 4.01 -14.83
CA GLY A 71 -8.57 3.19 -15.31
C GLY A 71 -8.39 1.71 -14.99
#